data_AF-A0A4U9TNS8-F1
#
_entry.id   AF-A0A4U9TNS8-F1
#
_cell.length_a   1.000
_cell.length_b   1.000
_cell.length_c   1.000
_cell.angle_alpha   90.00
_cell.angle_beta   90.00
_cell.angle_gamma   90.00
#
_symmetry.space_group_name_H-M   'P 1'
#
loop_
_entity.id
_entity.type
_entity.pdbx_description
1 polymer ?
#
loop_
_entity_poly.entity_id
_entity_poly.type
_entity_poly.pdbx_seq_one_letter_code
_entity_poly.pdbx_strand_id
1 'polypeptide(L)'
;MVKLRKQKAACASYIATSVILPGDNKYLYQGVNVANKDKTLSVKQEVDQDKLNQVMRTRMAIAEANAEFYSLMGNALADKGNMSYAAYKNQIFDMFTELAPFYLDRVKQLYGGKKGDITVLSLSNSDYRVMDDKGYVMSFSQGAFELEVKGITWFGNGKLLGKDYYLDVPYFSRAATNAEPKGKASKKRK
;
A
#
# COMPACT_ATOMS: atom_id res chain seq x y z
N MET A 1 -4.54 19.14 -23.45
CA MET A 1 -3.53 18.34 -22.72
C MET A 1 -3.72 18.30 -21.20
N VAL A 2 -4.02 19.42 -20.51
CA VAL A 2 -4.15 19.47 -19.03
C VAL A 2 -5.22 18.52 -18.45
N LYS A 3 -6.38 18.38 -19.12
CA LYS A 3 -7.48 17.49 -18.68
C LYS A 3 -7.07 16.01 -18.64
N LEU A 4 -6.31 15.55 -19.63
CA LEU A 4 -5.82 14.17 -19.71
C LEU A 4 -4.80 13.87 -18.61
N ARG A 5 -3.93 14.82 -18.26
CA ARG A 5 -2.95 14.67 -17.18
C ARG A 5 -3.64 14.50 -15.82
N LYS A 6 -4.65 15.34 -15.52
CA LYS A 6 -5.42 15.26 -14.27
C LYS A 6 -6.20 13.94 -14.16
N GLN A 7 -6.77 13.45 -15.27
CA GLN A 7 -7.44 12.14 -15.28
C GLN A 7 -6.46 11.00 -15.00
N LYS A 8 -5.29 10.99 -15.66
CA LYS A 8 -4.25 9.97 -15.39
C LYS A 8 -3.78 10.01 -13.94
N ALA A 9 -3.59 11.18 -13.37
CA ALA A 9 -3.23 11.34 -11.96
C ALA A 9 -4.29 10.74 -11.03
N ALA A 10 -5.57 11.05 -11.25
CA ALA A 10 -6.65 10.47 -10.45
C ALA A 10 -6.72 8.94 -10.56
N CYS A 11 -6.59 8.38 -11.78
CA CYS A 11 -6.55 6.93 -11.99
C CYS A 11 -5.34 6.29 -11.31
N ALA A 12 -4.16 6.91 -11.42
CA ALA A 12 -2.94 6.44 -10.79
C ALA A 12 -3.07 6.45 -9.26
N SER A 13 -3.62 7.51 -8.68
CA SER A 13 -3.85 7.60 -7.23
C SER A 13 -4.82 6.52 -6.76
N TYR A 14 -5.92 6.30 -7.49
CA TYR A 14 -6.86 5.23 -7.17
C TYR A 14 -6.18 3.86 -7.20
N ILE A 15 -5.44 3.54 -8.27
CA ILE A 15 -4.71 2.27 -8.40
C ILE A 15 -3.69 2.11 -7.26
N ALA A 16 -2.88 3.13 -7.00
CA ALA A 16 -1.86 3.10 -5.95
C ALA A 16 -2.44 2.86 -4.55
N THR A 17 -3.64 3.39 -4.28
CA THR A 17 -4.34 3.18 -3.00
C THR A 17 -5.08 1.85 -2.90
N SER A 18 -5.38 1.18 -4.03
CA SER A 18 -6.20 -0.03 -4.02
C SER A 18 -5.62 -1.21 -3.23
N VAL A 19 -4.29 -1.28 -3.07
CA VAL A 19 -3.62 -2.37 -2.35
C VAL A 19 -3.69 -2.23 -0.83
N ILE A 20 -3.87 -1.00 -0.33
CA ILE A 20 -3.95 -0.70 1.11
C ILE A 20 -5.39 -0.67 1.63
N LEU A 21 -6.38 -0.89 0.75
CA LEU A 21 -7.77 -1.00 1.15
C LEU A 21 -8.11 -2.44 1.54
N PRO A 22 -8.84 -2.66 2.65
CA PRO A 22 -9.31 -3.99 3.01
C PRO A 22 -10.21 -4.52 1.89
N GLY A 23 -9.87 -5.69 1.35
CA GLY A 23 -10.72 -6.40 0.40
C GLY A 23 -11.60 -7.42 1.13
N ASP A 24 -12.78 -7.72 0.57
CA ASP A 24 -13.56 -8.87 1.02
C ASP A 24 -13.03 -10.13 0.33
N ASN A 25 -12.15 -10.89 0.97
CA ASN A 25 -11.54 -12.06 0.34
C ASN A 25 -12.52 -13.22 0.09
N LYS A 26 -13.80 -13.12 0.48
CA LYS A 26 -14.80 -14.17 0.23
C LYS A 26 -14.96 -14.50 -1.25
N TYR A 27 -14.77 -13.53 -2.16
CA TYR A 27 -14.86 -13.79 -3.61
C TYR A 27 -13.69 -14.65 -4.14
N LEU A 28 -12.65 -14.87 -3.35
CA LEU A 28 -11.53 -15.76 -3.67
C LEU A 28 -11.86 -17.23 -3.38
N TYR A 29 -13.03 -17.52 -2.82
CA TYR A 29 -13.50 -18.87 -2.58
C TYR A 29 -14.56 -19.28 -3.61
N GLN A 30 -14.62 -20.58 -3.87
CA GLN A 30 -15.65 -21.23 -4.66
C GLN A 30 -16.20 -22.44 -3.92
N GLY A 31 -17.49 -22.73 -4.14
CA GLY A 31 -18.11 -23.94 -3.66
C GLY A 31 -17.78 -25.11 -4.59
N VAL A 32 -17.19 -26.17 -4.03
CA VAL A 32 -16.95 -27.42 -4.73
C VAL A 32 -17.79 -28.53 -4.11
N ASN A 33 -18.40 -29.35 -4.95
CA ASN A 33 -19.16 -30.52 -4.49
C ASN A 33 -18.19 -31.62 -4.09
N VAL A 34 -18.32 -32.10 -2.86
CA VAL A 34 -17.52 -33.18 -2.29
C VAL A 34 -18.44 -34.36 -2.01
N ALA A 35 -18.10 -35.52 -2.56
CA ALA A 35 -18.81 -36.76 -2.28
C ALA A 35 -18.43 -37.26 -0.88
N ASN A 36 -19.42 -37.39 -0.01
CA ASN A 36 -19.26 -37.95 1.31
C ASN A 36 -19.23 -39.49 1.26
N LYS A 37 -18.73 -40.12 2.33
CA LYS A 37 -18.66 -41.60 2.43
C LYS A 37 -20.03 -42.28 2.34
N ASP A 38 -21.10 -41.57 2.66
CA ASP A 38 -22.50 -42.02 2.58
C ASP A 38 -23.14 -41.76 1.19
N LYS A 39 -22.35 -41.37 0.19
CA LYS A 39 -22.78 -41.00 -1.17
C LYS A 39 -23.68 -39.75 -1.24
N THR A 40 -23.74 -38.96 -0.16
CA THR A 40 -24.34 -37.61 -0.22
C THR A 40 -23.32 -36.60 -0.78
N LEU A 41 -23.81 -35.51 -1.36
CA LEU A 41 -22.97 -34.39 -1.80
C LEU A 41 -23.00 -33.29 -0.73
N SER A 42 -21.83 -32.82 -0.31
CA SER A 42 -21.70 -31.59 0.48
C SER A 42 -20.97 -30.52 -0.33
N VAL A 43 -21.22 -29.25 -0.02
CA VAL A 43 -20.48 -28.13 -0.63
C VAL A 43 -19.36 -27.72 0.32
N LYS A 44 -18.12 -27.88 -0.12
CA LYS A 44 -16.94 -27.37 0.58
C LYS A 44 -16.48 -26.08 -0.08
N GLN A 45 -16.06 -25.10 0.72
CA GLN A 45 -15.40 -23.90 0.21
C GLN A 45 -13.91 -24.20 -0.02
N GLU A 46 -13.44 -23.92 -1.22
CA GLU A 46 -12.03 -24.01 -1.58
C GLU A 46 -11.59 -22.72 -2.27
N VAL A 47 -10.29 -22.44 -2.26
CA VAL A 47 -9.75 -21.26 -2.92
C VAL A 47 -9.88 -21.43 -4.44
N ASP A 48 -10.44 -20.42 -5.09
CA ASP A 48 -10.45 -20.29 -6.54
C ASP A 48 -9.07 -19.79 -6.98
N GLN A 49 -8.22 -20.72 -7.43
CA GLN A 49 -6.82 -20.43 -7.75
C GLN A 49 -6.67 -19.45 -8.91
N ASP A 50 -7.57 -19.46 -9.89
CA ASP A 50 -7.52 -18.55 -11.03
C ASP A 50 -7.84 -17.12 -10.59
N LYS A 51 -8.88 -16.94 -9.77
CA LYS A 51 -9.18 -15.63 -9.17
C LYS A 51 -8.07 -15.15 -8.25
N LEU A 52 -7.54 -16.03 -7.41
CA LEU A 52 -6.42 -15.71 -6.52
C LEU A 52 -5.21 -15.21 -7.34
N ASN A 53 -4.82 -15.97 -8.36
CA ASN A 53 -3.71 -15.64 -9.25
C ASN A 53 -3.94 -14.27 -9.90
N GLN A 54 -5.11 -14.04 -10.48
CA GLN A 54 -5.43 -12.79 -11.15
C GLN A 54 -5.35 -11.59 -10.20
N VAL A 55 -6.01 -11.68 -9.04
CA VAL A 55 -6.14 -10.59 -8.08
C VAL A 55 -4.81 -10.30 -7.40
N MET A 56 -4.13 -11.33 -6.90
CA MET A 56 -2.91 -11.14 -6.12
C MET A 56 -1.73 -10.75 -7.01
N ARG A 57 -1.62 -11.25 -8.25
CA ARG A 57 -0.60 -10.74 -9.19
C ARG A 57 -0.82 -9.27 -9.51
N THR A 58 -2.07 -8.85 -9.68
CA THR A 58 -2.42 -7.43 -9.91
C THR A 58 -2.00 -6.58 -8.71
N ARG A 59 -2.40 -6.98 -7.50
CA ARG A 59 -2.06 -6.27 -6.25
C ARG A 59 -0.54 -6.21 -6.03
N MET A 60 0.18 -7.30 -6.26
CA MET A 60 1.64 -7.31 -6.15
C MET A 60 2.30 -6.37 -7.17
N ALA A 61 1.80 -6.31 -8.41
CA ALA A 61 2.36 -5.40 -9.42
C ALA A 61 2.16 -3.94 -9.03
N ILE A 62 1.01 -3.61 -8.44
CA ILE A 62 0.72 -2.28 -7.91
C ILE A 62 1.62 -1.97 -6.71
N ALA A 63 1.79 -2.92 -5.77
CA ALA A 63 2.62 -2.74 -4.58
C ALA A 63 4.11 -2.54 -4.92
N GLU A 64 4.61 -3.28 -5.91
CA GLU A 64 5.97 -3.13 -6.42
C GLU A 64 6.15 -1.77 -7.13
N ALA A 65 5.19 -1.35 -7.96
CA ALA A 65 5.20 -0.01 -8.55
C ALA A 65 5.16 1.10 -7.48
N ASN A 66 4.36 0.91 -6.42
CA ASN A 66 4.32 1.84 -5.29
C ASN A 66 5.70 1.93 -4.61
N ALA A 67 6.35 0.80 -4.35
CA ALA A 67 7.68 0.78 -3.76
C ALA A 67 8.70 1.58 -4.60
N GLU A 68 8.72 1.35 -5.92
CA GLU A 68 9.61 2.04 -6.86
C GLU A 68 9.36 3.55 -6.90
N PHE A 69 8.11 3.96 -7.14
CA PHE A 69 7.77 5.37 -7.34
C PHE A 69 7.82 6.17 -6.04
N TYR A 70 7.38 5.59 -4.92
CA TYR A 70 7.47 6.26 -3.63
C TYR A 70 8.93 6.37 -3.17
N SER A 71 9.79 5.38 -3.47
CA SER A 71 11.22 5.50 -3.19
C SER A 71 11.85 6.63 -4.02
N LEU A 72 11.50 6.74 -5.31
CA LEU A 72 11.95 7.84 -6.17
C LEU A 72 11.56 9.21 -5.60
N MET A 73 10.28 9.36 -5.22
CA MET A 73 9.77 10.61 -4.62
C MET A 73 10.41 10.89 -3.25
N GLY A 74 10.56 9.86 -2.41
CA GLY A 74 11.20 9.96 -1.11
C GLY A 74 12.66 10.41 -1.21
N ASN A 75 13.42 9.85 -2.16
CA ASN A 75 14.80 10.28 -2.43
C ASN A 75 14.85 11.74 -2.90
N ALA A 76 13.95 12.15 -3.80
CA ALA A 76 13.89 13.53 -4.29
C ALA A 76 13.53 14.56 -3.20
N LEU A 77 12.88 14.11 -2.12
CA LEU A 77 12.47 14.95 -0.99
C LEU A 77 13.46 14.93 0.17
N ALA A 78 14.26 13.87 0.32
CA ALA A 78 15.20 13.69 1.42
C ALA A 78 16.19 14.86 1.57
N ASP A 79 16.60 15.46 0.44
CA ASP A 79 17.59 16.55 0.41
C ASP A 79 16.97 17.95 0.61
N LYS A 80 15.65 18.06 0.81
CA LYS A 80 14.92 19.34 0.86
C LYS A 80 14.63 19.86 2.26
N GLY A 81 15.50 19.55 3.23
CA GLY A 81 15.33 19.94 4.64
C GLY A 81 14.85 21.38 4.82
N ASN A 82 13.95 21.60 5.79
CA ASN A 82 13.30 22.87 6.17
C ASN A 82 12.03 23.31 5.42
N MET A 83 11.40 22.45 4.62
CA MET A 83 10.08 22.78 4.07
C MET A 83 8.95 22.57 5.08
N SER A 84 7.90 23.40 5.01
CA SER A 84 6.69 23.18 5.82
C SER A 84 5.95 21.91 5.37
N TYR A 85 5.16 21.31 6.26
CA TYR A 85 4.35 20.14 5.93
C TYR A 85 3.40 20.36 4.74
N ALA A 86 2.84 21.56 4.62
CA ALA A 86 1.99 21.92 3.49
C ALA A 86 2.77 21.96 2.16
N ALA A 87 3.98 22.51 2.17
CA ALA A 87 4.85 22.51 1.00
C ALA A 87 5.29 21.09 0.61
N TYR A 88 5.58 20.25 1.60
CA TYR A 88 5.90 18.83 1.41
C TYR A 88 4.76 18.08 0.72
N LYS A 89 3.52 18.24 1.21
CA LYS A 89 2.33 17.64 0.60
C LYS A 89 2.11 18.10 -0.84
N ASN A 90 2.24 19.39 -1.12
CA ASN A 90 2.08 19.91 -2.48
C ASN A 90 3.15 19.33 -3.41
N GLN A 91 4.40 19.23 -2.95
CA GLN A 91 5.47 18.67 -3.77
C GLN A 91 5.25 17.18 -4.07
N ILE A 92 4.77 16.39 -3.11
CA ILE A 92 4.33 15.00 -3.37
C ILE A 92 3.25 14.96 -4.43
N PHE A 93 2.23 15.82 -4.31
CA PHE A 93 1.12 15.86 -5.26
C PHE A 93 1.58 16.21 -6.69
N ASP A 94 2.45 17.20 -6.82
CA ASP A 94 2.99 17.64 -8.10
C ASP A 94 3.85 16.55 -8.76
N MET A 95 4.78 15.96 -7.99
CA MET A 95 5.61 14.85 -8.47
C MET A 95 4.76 13.65 -8.90
N PHE A 96 3.78 13.24 -8.08
CA PHE A 96 2.93 12.11 -8.43
C PHE A 96 2.07 12.40 -9.67
N THR A 97 1.55 13.63 -9.80
CA THR A 97 0.78 14.05 -10.97
C THR A 97 1.61 14.01 -12.25
N GLU A 98 2.89 14.39 -12.17
CA GLU A 98 3.84 14.30 -13.28
C GLU A 98 4.19 12.84 -13.62
N LEU A 99 4.41 12.01 -12.60
CA LEU A 99 4.80 10.61 -12.73
C LEU A 99 3.64 9.68 -13.11
N ALA A 100 2.40 10.10 -12.95
CA ALA A 100 1.21 9.26 -13.12
C ALA A 100 1.14 8.44 -14.42
N PRO A 101 1.49 8.98 -15.61
CA PRO A 101 1.51 8.17 -16.84
C PRO A 101 2.53 7.02 -16.75
N PHE A 102 3.73 7.30 -16.25
CA PHE A 102 4.80 6.32 -16.11
C PHE A 102 4.46 5.27 -15.07
N TYR A 103 3.81 5.68 -13.97
CA TYR A 103 3.31 4.77 -12.95
C TYR A 103 2.32 3.76 -13.54
N LEU A 104 1.33 4.23 -14.29
CA LEU A 104 0.31 3.37 -14.91
C LEU A 104 0.92 2.37 -15.90
N ASP A 105 1.90 2.80 -16.69
CA ASP A 105 2.58 1.92 -17.63
C ASP A 105 3.51 0.93 -16.90
N ARG A 106 4.14 1.35 -15.80
CA ARG A 106 4.95 0.45 -14.97
C ARG A 106 4.12 -0.65 -14.34
N VAL A 107 2.93 -0.34 -13.80
CA VAL A 107 2.01 -1.36 -13.26
C VAL A 107 1.68 -2.42 -14.31
N LYS A 108 1.41 -2.02 -15.56
CA LYS A 108 1.15 -2.95 -16.66
C LYS A 108 2.35 -3.83 -16.99
N GLN A 109 3.54 -3.24 -17.04
CA GLN A 109 4.79 -3.97 -17.31
C GLN A 109 5.05 -5.02 -16.22
N LEU A 110 4.93 -4.62 -14.95
CA LEU A 110 5.11 -5.50 -13.80
C LEU A 110 4.08 -6.63 -13.82
N TYR A 111 2.81 -6.32 -14.08
CA TYR A 111 1.76 -7.33 -14.21
C TYR A 111 2.07 -8.34 -15.34
N GLY A 112 2.47 -7.86 -16.53
CA GLY A 112 2.85 -8.73 -17.64
C GLY A 112 4.06 -9.64 -17.35
N GLY A 113 4.93 -9.23 -16.42
CA GLY A 113 6.05 -10.02 -15.92
C GLY A 113 5.71 -11.01 -14.79
N LYS A 114 4.51 -10.93 -14.20
CA LYS A 114 4.05 -11.84 -13.14
C LYS A 114 3.36 -13.07 -13.76
N LYS A 115 3.89 -14.24 -13.42
CA LYS A 115 3.46 -15.57 -13.86
C LYS A 115 3.59 -16.53 -12.67
N GLY A 116 3.13 -17.76 -12.81
CA GLY A 116 3.26 -18.78 -11.76
C GLY A 116 2.22 -18.62 -10.65
N ASP A 117 1.94 -19.72 -9.97
CA ASP A 117 0.86 -19.76 -8.99
C ASP A 117 1.19 -18.98 -7.72
N ILE A 118 0.19 -18.26 -7.23
CA ILE A 118 0.23 -17.60 -5.94
C ILE A 118 -0.03 -18.64 -4.87
N THR A 119 0.91 -18.80 -3.96
CA THR A 119 0.79 -19.66 -2.79
C THR A 119 0.11 -18.90 -1.65
N VAL A 120 -0.95 -19.48 -1.08
CA VAL A 120 -1.60 -18.95 0.12
C VAL A 120 -0.83 -19.42 1.35
N LEU A 121 -0.32 -18.46 2.14
CA LEU A 121 0.28 -18.74 3.45
C LEU A 121 -0.76 -18.57 4.56
N SER A 122 -1.61 -17.54 4.44
CA SER A 122 -2.82 -17.38 5.24
C SER A 122 -3.88 -16.62 4.46
N LEU A 123 -5.16 -16.95 4.68
CA LEU A 123 -6.29 -16.26 4.07
C LEU A 123 -7.48 -16.31 5.01
N SER A 124 -8.02 -15.13 5.32
CA SER A 124 -9.30 -14.94 6.01
C SER A 124 -10.17 -13.99 5.19
N ASN A 125 -11.38 -13.68 5.65
CA ASN A 125 -12.27 -12.75 4.96
C ASN A 125 -11.68 -11.33 4.78
N SER A 126 -10.81 -10.87 5.69
CA SER A 126 -10.24 -9.51 5.65
C SER A 126 -8.72 -9.50 5.46
N ASP A 127 -8.05 -10.59 5.85
CA ASP A 127 -6.60 -10.64 5.96
C ASP A 127 -6.05 -11.67 4.98
N TYR A 128 -4.84 -11.43 4.49
CA TYR A 128 -4.13 -12.39 3.66
C TYR A 128 -2.63 -12.29 3.85
N ARG A 129 -1.94 -13.41 3.63
CA ARG A 129 -0.50 -13.48 3.39
C ARG A 129 -0.29 -14.47 2.25
N VAL A 130 0.30 -14.00 1.17
CA VAL A 130 0.49 -14.77 -0.07
C VAL A 130 1.92 -14.63 -0.57
N MET A 131 2.38 -15.60 -1.35
CA MET A 131 3.73 -15.64 -1.88
C MET A 131 3.72 -15.99 -3.37
N ASP A 132 4.61 -15.38 -4.15
CA ASP A 132 4.88 -15.77 -5.54
C ASP A 132 6.11 -16.69 -5.66
N ASP A 133 6.33 -17.23 -6.85
CA ASP A 133 7.45 -18.13 -7.17
C ASP A 133 8.83 -17.44 -7.20
N LYS A 134 8.87 -16.11 -7.07
CA LYS A 134 10.10 -15.29 -7.07
C LYS A 134 10.50 -14.83 -5.67
N GLY A 135 9.75 -15.20 -4.65
CA GLY A 135 10.01 -14.85 -3.25
C GLY A 135 9.47 -13.48 -2.84
N TYR A 136 8.48 -12.95 -3.57
CA TYR A 136 7.66 -11.84 -3.07
C TYR A 136 6.65 -12.39 -2.08
N VAL A 137 6.55 -11.76 -0.91
CA VAL A 137 5.51 -12.04 0.08
C VAL A 137 4.70 -10.77 0.27
N MET A 138 3.39 -10.86 0.06
CA MET A 138 2.47 -9.73 0.23
C MET A 138 1.46 -10.07 1.32
N SER A 139 1.28 -9.16 2.26
CA SER A 139 0.31 -9.32 3.33
C SER A 139 -0.52 -8.09 3.58
N PHE A 140 -1.75 -8.34 4.03
CA PHE A 140 -2.62 -7.35 4.64
C PHE A 140 -3.19 -7.94 5.93
N SER A 141 -2.96 -7.27 7.05
CA SER A 141 -3.42 -7.71 8.37
C SER A 141 -3.75 -6.50 9.22
N GLN A 142 -4.96 -6.45 9.78
CA GLN A 142 -5.39 -5.39 10.69
C GLN A 142 -5.15 -3.96 10.17
N GLY A 143 -5.28 -3.75 8.86
CA GLY A 143 -5.07 -2.44 8.22
C GLY A 143 -3.62 -2.13 7.85
N ALA A 144 -2.66 -2.97 8.21
CA ALA A 144 -1.28 -2.87 7.75
C ALA A 144 -1.08 -3.65 6.45
N PHE A 145 -0.54 -2.98 5.44
CA PHE A 145 -0.11 -3.58 4.17
C PHE A 145 1.41 -3.71 4.14
N GLU A 146 1.90 -4.86 3.68
CA GLU A 146 3.33 -5.12 3.52
C GLU A 146 3.64 -5.88 2.23
N LEU A 147 4.75 -5.51 1.60
CA LEU A 147 5.42 -6.25 0.54
C LEU A 147 6.86 -6.53 0.98
N GLU A 148 7.23 -7.80 1.05
CA GLU A 148 8.58 -8.28 1.28
C GLU A 148 9.13 -8.93 0.01
N VAL A 149 10.43 -8.77 -0.24
CA VAL A 149 11.14 -9.49 -1.31
C VAL A 149 12.32 -10.19 -0.69
N LYS A 150 12.29 -11.53 -0.70
CA LYS A 150 13.34 -12.37 -0.09
C LYS A 150 13.64 -11.97 1.37
N GLY A 151 12.59 -11.65 2.14
CA GLY A 151 12.68 -11.26 3.55
C GLY A 151 13.02 -9.78 3.81
N ILE A 152 13.16 -8.96 2.76
CA ILE A 152 13.41 -7.52 2.91
C ILE A 152 12.11 -6.77 2.65
N THR A 153 11.66 -5.94 3.60
CA THR A 153 10.47 -5.09 3.41
C THR A 153 10.73 -4.05 2.31
N TRP A 154 9.99 -4.16 1.21
CA TRP A 154 10.04 -3.26 0.07
C TRP A 154 8.94 -2.21 0.11
N PHE A 155 7.81 -2.47 0.74
CA PHE A 155 6.75 -1.48 0.93
C PHE A 155 5.97 -1.80 2.21
N GLY A 156 5.79 -0.81 3.07
CA GLY A 156 5.16 -0.97 4.39
C GLY A 156 6.15 -0.71 5.53
N ASN A 157 5.66 -0.58 6.76
CA ASN A 157 6.47 -0.36 7.97
C ASN A 157 7.53 0.76 7.86
N GLY A 158 7.19 1.86 7.19
CA GLY A 158 8.10 3.00 6.99
C GLY A 158 9.24 2.74 5.98
N LYS A 159 9.26 1.58 5.33
CA LYS A 159 10.28 1.18 4.36
C LYS A 159 9.79 1.24 2.93
N LEU A 160 10.68 1.67 2.04
CA LEU A 160 10.52 1.61 0.59
C LEU A 160 11.81 1.01 -0.01
N LEU A 161 11.69 -0.08 -0.77
CA LEU A 161 12.82 -0.84 -1.33
C LEU A 161 13.94 -1.17 -0.31
N GLY A 162 13.56 -1.54 0.93
CA GLY A 162 14.50 -1.87 2.00
C GLY A 162 15.14 -0.69 2.71
N LYS A 163 14.86 0.56 2.30
CA LYS A 163 15.37 1.78 2.94
C LYS A 163 14.33 2.42 3.83
N ASP A 164 14.76 2.96 4.95
CA ASP A 164 13.94 3.80 5.83
C ASP A 164 13.83 5.21 5.25
N TYR A 165 12.61 5.74 5.23
CA TYR A 165 12.33 7.11 4.81
C TYR A 165 11.67 7.88 5.95
N TYR A 166 12.42 8.83 6.51
CA TYR A 166 11.93 9.70 7.58
C TYR A 166 11.55 11.07 7.04
N LEU A 167 10.46 11.64 7.57
CA LEU A 167 10.05 13.01 7.28
C LEU A 167 10.75 13.96 8.25
N ASP A 168 11.71 14.73 7.75
CA ASP A 168 12.28 15.86 8.50
C ASP A 168 11.51 17.15 8.21
N VAL A 169 10.36 17.29 8.89
CA VAL A 169 9.45 18.41 8.67
C VAL A 169 9.17 19.12 10.00
N PRO A 170 9.38 20.45 10.11
CA PRO A 170 8.93 21.22 11.26
C PRO A 170 7.39 21.22 11.29
N TYR A 171 6.82 20.44 12.21
CA TYR A 171 5.36 20.30 12.38
C TYR A 171 4.71 21.55 12.98
N PHE A 172 5.45 22.30 13.80
CA PHE A 172 4.99 23.52 14.44
C PHE A 172 5.80 24.71 13.91
N SER A 173 5.10 25.77 13.51
CA SER A 173 5.78 27.05 13.29
C SER A 173 6.36 27.55 14.62
N ARG A 174 7.51 28.24 14.59
CA ARG A 174 8.11 28.90 15.78
C ARG A 174 7.12 29.84 16.51
N ALA A 175 6.02 30.25 15.90
CA ALA A 175 4.98 31.05 16.55
C ALA A 175 4.20 30.27 17.61
N ALA A 176 4.08 28.94 17.51
CA ALA A 176 3.37 28.10 18.48
C ALA A 176 4.17 27.88 19.78
N THR A 177 5.50 28.00 19.74
CA THR A 177 6.37 27.83 20.92
C THR A 177 6.44 29.05 21.84
N ASN A 178 5.91 30.20 21.42
CA ASN A 178 5.87 31.42 22.25
C ASN A 178 4.54 31.61 23.00
N ALA A 179 3.60 30.68 22.83
CA ALA A 179 2.34 30.67 23.58
C ALA A 179 2.50 29.73 24.79
N GLU A 180 3.30 30.14 25.79
CA GLU A 180 3.19 29.52 27.11
C GLU A 180 1.75 29.67 27.62
N PRO A 181 1.10 28.60 28.11
CA PRO A 181 -0.17 28.73 28.82
C PRO A 181 0.08 29.54 30.08
N LYS A 182 -0.46 30.76 30.15
CA LYS A 182 -0.50 31.53 31.40
C LYS A 182 -1.35 30.79 32.42
N GLY A 183 -0.74 29.90 33.18
CA GLY A 183 -1.33 29.26 34.34
C GLY A 183 -1.77 30.32 35.34
N LYS A 184 -3.08 30.38 35.61
CA LYS A 184 -3.66 31.24 36.64
C LYS A 184 -3.02 30.91 37.99
N ALA A 185 -2.38 31.91 38.60
CA ALA A 185 -1.87 31.81 39.97
C ALA A 185 -3.00 31.41 40.93
N SER A 186 -2.83 30.26 41.60
CA SER A 186 -3.71 29.82 42.67
C SER A 186 -3.55 30.77 43.88
N LYS A 187 -4.60 31.52 44.21
CA LYS A 187 -4.68 32.31 45.44
C LYS A 187 -4.67 31.35 46.63
N LYS A 188 -3.59 31.38 47.43
CA LYS A 188 -3.57 30.82 48.79
C LYS A 188 -4.70 31.45 49.61
N ARG A 189 -5.61 30.62 50.16
CA ARG A 189 -6.45 31.00 51.29
C ARG A 189 -5.65 30.75 52.57
N LYS A 190 -5.58 31.79 53.41
CA LYS A 190 -5.15 31.73 54.80
C LYS A 190 -6.23 31.05 55.64
#